data_AF-A0AAJ3KVS9-F1
#
_entry.id   AF-A0AAJ3KVS9-F1
#
_cell.length_a   1.000
_cell.length_b   1.000
_cell.length_c   1.000
_cell.angle_alpha   90.00
_cell.angle_beta   90.00
_cell.angle_gamma   90.00
#
_symmetry.space_group_name_H-M   'P 1'
#
loop_
_entity.id
_entity.type
_entity.pdbx_description
1 polymer ?
#
loop_
_entity_poly.entity_id
_entity_poly.type
_entity_poly.pdbx_seq_one_letter_code
_entity_poly.pdbx_strand_id
1 'polypeptide(L)'
;MEVAPDLVGLTDVAEIVGVSRQNMRKLMLAHPSSFPTRVHEGSASIWHLADVLTWLQAKGSYSLTKNVLDVAQVALQVNVAKEGRRLLGMASEELDALVG
;
A
#
# COMPACT_ATOMS: atom_id res chain seq x y z
N MET A 1 -13.61 -8.78 0.63
CA MET A 1 -12.26 -9.25 1.02
C MET A 1 -11.21 -8.38 0.35
N GLU A 2 -10.11 -8.10 1.05
CA GLU A 2 -8.88 -7.53 0.49
C GLU A 2 -8.12 -8.64 -0.25
N VAL A 3 -7.36 -8.28 -1.29
CA VAL A 3 -6.46 -9.17 -2.00
C VAL A 3 -5.05 -8.87 -1.52
N ALA A 4 -4.41 -9.86 -0.89
CA ALA A 4 -3.06 -9.75 -0.37
C ALA A 4 -2.00 -10.25 -1.39
N PRO A 5 -0.76 -9.74 -1.34
CA PRO A 5 -0.27 -8.70 -0.43
C PRO A 5 -0.42 -7.29 -1.02
N ASP A 6 -1.17 -6.42 -0.35
CA ASP A 6 -1.26 -5.00 -0.70
C ASP A 6 -1.09 -4.11 0.54
N LEU A 7 -1.98 -4.23 1.53
CA LEU A 7 -1.94 -3.38 2.72
C LEU A 7 -0.97 -3.92 3.77
N VAL A 8 0.16 -3.22 3.97
CA VAL A 8 1.28 -3.69 4.82
C VAL A 8 1.77 -2.65 5.81
N GLY A 9 2.29 -3.12 6.95
CA GLY A 9 3.10 -2.32 7.87
C GLY A 9 4.60 -2.41 7.54
N LEU A 10 5.42 -1.59 8.21
CA LEU A 10 6.88 -1.65 8.03
C LEU A 10 7.50 -3.00 8.45
N THR A 11 6.82 -3.77 9.30
CA THR A 11 7.28 -5.12 9.69
C THR A 11 7.20 -6.06 8.50
N ASP A 12 6.05 -6.11 7.81
CA ASP A 12 5.83 -7.01 6.69
C ASP A 12 6.76 -6.65 5.52
N VAL A 13 6.93 -5.35 5.25
CA VAL A 13 7.89 -4.88 4.24
C VAL A 13 9.31 -5.33 4.58
N ALA A 14 9.72 -5.19 5.85
CA ALA A 14 11.06 -5.55 6.29
C ALA A 14 11.32 -7.05 6.11
N GLU A 15 10.34 -7.90 6.40
CA GLU A 15 10.40 -9.34 6.18
C GLU A 15 10.55 -9.67 4.68
N ILE A 16 9.72 -9.05 3.83
CA ILE A 16 9.75 -9.27 2.37
C ILE A 16 11.10 -8.90 1.75
N VAL A 17 11.71 -7.80 2.20
CA VAL A 17 12.98 -7.30 1.62
C VAL A 17 14.23 -7.78 2.38
N GLY A 18 14.06 -8.59 3.43
CA GLY A 18 15.16 -9.20 4.18
C GLY A 18 15.96 -8.25 5.07
N VAL A 19 15.31 -7.23 5.66
CA VAL A 19 15.94 -6.29 6.60
C VAL A 19 15.20 -6.22 7.92
N SER A 20 15.72 -5.48 8.90
CA SER A 20 15.01 -5.27 10.16
C SER A 20 13.93 -4.20 10.05
N ARG A 21 12.85 -4.31 10.84
CA ARG A 21 11.84 -3.25 10.96
C ARG A 21 12.44 -1.89 11.35
N GLN A 22 13.47 -1.90 12.21
CA GLN A 22 14.17 -0.66 12.59
C GLN A 22 14.91 -0.03 11.41
N ASN A 23 15.49 -0.84 10.52
CA ASN A 23 16.10 -0.37 9.28
C ASN A 23 15.04 0.33 8.40
N MET A 24 13.89 -0.31 8.16
CA MET A 24 12.78 0.29 7.40
C MET A 24 12.26 1.59 8.02
N ARG A 25 12.09 1.61 9.35
CA ARG A 25 11.67 2.84 10.06
C ARG A 25 12.69 3.96 9.89
N LYS A 26 13.99 3.66 9.99
CA LYS A 26 15.05 4.64 9.79
C LYS A 26 15.01 5.22 8.37
N LEU A 27 14.81 4.38 7.36
CA LEU A 27 14.68 4.81 5.96
C LEU A 27 13.49 5.74 5.74
N MET A 28 12.32 5.36 6.27
CA MET A 28 11.11 6.20 6.22
C MET A 28 11.37 7.59 6.82
N LEU A 29 11.93 7.63 8.03
CA LEU A 29 12.21 8.89 8.74
C LEU A 29 13.30 9.74 8.07
N ALA A 30 14.25 9.11 7.38
CA ALA A 30 15.30 9.82 6.64
C ALA A 30 14.80 10.41 5.31
N HIS A 31 13.64 9.98 4.81
CA HIS A 31 13.13 10.37 3.50
C HIS A 31 11.65 10.81 3.51
N PRO A 32 11.24 11.73 4.40
CA PRO A 32 9.82 12.06 4.61
C PRO A 32 9.13 12.66 3.38
N SER A 33 9.87 13.31 2.47
CA SER A 33 9.33 13.93 1.26
C SER A 33 9.16 12.98 0.08
N SER A 34 9.75 11.78 0.14
CA SER A 34 9.75 10.83 -0.99
C SER A 34 9.26 9.45 -0.61
N PHE A 35 9.27 9.09 0.68
CA PHE A 35 8.71 7.83 1.13
C PHE A 35 7.20 7.80 0.85
N PRO A 36 6.63 6.65 0.44
CA PRO A 36 5.21 6.57 0.11
C PRO A 36 4.27 7.10 1.19
N THR A 37 3.18 7.71 0.74
CA THR A 37 2.10 8.20 1.61
C THR A 37 1.40 7.03 2.28
N ARG A 38 1.03 7.20 3.55
CA ARG A 38 0.24 6.20 4.27
C ARG A 38 -1.18 6.16 3.73
N VAL A 39 -1.72 4.95 3.60
CA VAL A 39 -3.13 4.69 3.26
C VAL A 39 -4.04 4.98 4.45
N HIS A 40 -3.50 4.87 5.66
CA HIS A 40 -4.20 5.16 6.89
C HIS A 40 -3.34 5.96 7.88
N GLU A 41 -3.90 7.03 8.44
CA GLU A 41 -3.25 7.89 9.44
C GLU A 41 -3.61 7.53 10.89
N GLY A 42 -4.28 6.40 11.15
CA GLY A 42 -4.57 5.91 12.50
C GLY A 42 -3.37 5.31 13.23
N SER A 43 -3.62 4.61 14.35
CA SER A 43 -2.58 4.08 15.25
C SER A 43 -1.63 3.08 14.59
N ALA A 44 -2.09 2.36 13.56
CA ALA A 44 -1.26 1.54 12.70
C ALA A 44 -0.98 2.28 11.39
N SER A 45 0.30 2.55 11.12
CA SER A 45 0.74 3.08 9.83
C SER A 45 0.74 1.96 8.79
N ILE A 46 -0.04 2.14 7.72
CA ILE A 46 -0.23 1.17 6.64
C ILE A 46 0.12 1.83 5.30
N TRP A 47 0.77 1.08 4.43
CA TRP A 47 1.13 1.46 3.06
C TRP A 47 0.67 0.40 2.06
N HIS A 48 0.55 0.81 0.80
CA HIS A 48 0.54 -0.14 -0.30
C HIS A 48 1.94 -0.71 -0.50
N LEU A 49 2.05 -2.04 -0.50
CA LEU A 49 3.31 -2.74 -0.67
C LEU A 49 3.97 -2.36 -2.00
N ALA A 50 3.18 -2.26 -3.07
CA ALA A 50 3.66 -1.89 -4.40
C ALA A 50 4.39 -0.53 -4.40
N ASP A 51 3.86 0.46 -3.69
CA ASP A 51 4.47 1.80 -3.63
C ASP A 51 5.81 1.77 -2.89
N VAL A 52 5.88 1.04 -1.77
CA VAL A 52 7.10 0.90 -0.98
C VAL A 52 8.17 0.12 -1.76
N LEU A 53 7.80 -0.97 -2.42
CA LEU A 53 8.72 -1.75 -3.24
C LEU A 53 9.22 -0.95 -4.45
N THR A 54 8.35 -0.21 -5.12
CA THR A 54 8.74 0.68 -6.24
C THR A 54 9.73 1.74 -5.77
N TRP A 55 9.47 2.36 -4.61
CA TRP A 55 10.38 3.34 -4.02
C TRP A 55 11.75 2.73 -3.65
N LEU A 56 11.77 1.53 -3.07
CA LEU A 56 13.01 0.82 -2.73
C LEU A 56 13.81 0.43 -3.98
N GLN A 57 13.14 0.00 -5.05
CA GLN A 57 13.78 -0.30 -6.33
C GLN A 57 14.43 0.94 -6.94
N ALA A 58 13.74 2.09 -6.92
CA ALA A 58 14.27 3.35 -7.44
C ALA A 58 15.52 3.86 -6.68
N LYS A 59 15.70 3.45 -5.42
CA LYS A 59 16.91 3.74 -4.62
C LYS A 59 18.13 2.91 -5.05
N GLY A 60 17.94 1.82 -5.79
CA GLY A 60 19.02 0.94 -6.29
C GLY A 60 19.65 0.01 -5.25
N SER A 61 19.23 0.06 -3.99
CA SER A 61 19.82 -0.69 -2.88
C SER A 61 19.14 -2.02 -2.56
N TYR A 62 18.03 -2.34 -3.24
CA TYR A 62 17.25 -3.56 -3.00
C TYR A 62 17.08 -4.36 -4.28
N SER A 63 17.73 -5.53 -4.34
CA SER A 63 17.44 -6.54 -5.36
C SER A 63 16.13 -7.24 -5.02
N LEU A 64 15.01 -6.55 -5.24
CA LEU A 64 13.70 -7.14 -5.09
C LEU A 64 13.51 -8.24 -6.14
N THR A 65 13.08 -9.41 -5.71
CA THR A 65 12.62 -10.44 -6.63
C THR A 65 11.48 -9.85 -7.45
N LYS A 66 11.65 -9.65 -8.76
CA LYS A 66 10.66 -9.02 -9.66
C LYS A 66 9.24 -9.54 -9.41
N ASN A 67 9.14 -10.85 -9.12
CA ASN A 67 7.90 -11.56 -8.83
C ASN A 67 7.05 -10.95 -7.69
N VAL A 68 7.64 -10.38 -6.64
CA VAL A 68 6.86 -9.85 -5.50
C VAL A 68 6.25 -8.49 -5.83
N LEU A 69 6.99 -7.64 -6.54
CA LEU A 69 6.48 -6.33 -6.96
C LEU A 69 5.31 -6.50 -7.93
N ASP A 70 5.42 -7.41 -8.89
CA ASP A 70 4.36 -7.67 -9.87
C ASP A 70 3.06 -8.14 -9.20
N VAL A 71 3.17 -9.06 -8.23
CA VAL A 71 2.00 -9.56 -7.47
C VAL A 71 1.39 -8.45 -6.60
N ALA A 72 2.21 -7.64 -5.93
CA ALA A 72 1.73 -6.52 -5.11
C ALA A 72 1.01 -5.45 -5.96
N GLN A 73 1.50 -5.19 -7.17
CA GLN A 73 0.86 -4.26 -8.11
C GLN A 73 -0.52 -4.76 -8.55
N VAL A 74 -0.65 -6.05 -8.87
CA VAL A 74 -1.94 -6.65 -9.24
C VAL A 74 -2.90 -6.64 -8.05
N ALA A 75 -2.43 -6.98 -6.85
CA ALA A 75 -3.22 -6.91 -5.62
C ALA A 75 -3.77 -5.50 -5.37
N LEU A 76 -2.91 -4.48 -5.45
CA LEU A 76 -3.29 -3.07 -5.37
C LEU A 76 -4.38 -2.68 -6.38
N GLN A 77 -4.18 -3.01 -7.66
CA GLN A 77 -5.14 -2.69 -8.72
C GLN A 77 -6.52 -3.30 -8.44
N VAL A 78 -6.56 -4.55 -7.98
CA VAL A 78 -7.83 -5.21 -7.64
C VAL A 78 -8.48 -4.55 -6.43
N ASN A 79 -7.71 -4.22 -5.39
CA ASN A 79 -8.23 -3.58 -4.18
C ASN A 79 -8.79 -2.18 -4.47
N VAL A 80 -8.06 -1.34 -5.21
CA VAL A 80 -8.51 0.00 -5.61
C VAL A 80 -9.74 -0.09 -6.51
N ALA A 81 -9.76 -0.98 -7.50
CA ALA A 81 -10.92 -1.15 -8.38
C ALA A 81 -12.16 -1.63 -7.60
N LYS A 82 -11.98 -2.53 -6.63
CA LYS A 82 -13.05 -3.00 -5.77
C LYS A 82 -13.58 -1.88 -4.86
N GLU A 83 -12.70 -1.09 -4.29
CA GLU A 83 -13.08 0.02 -3.42
C GLU A 83 -13.78 1.13 -4.20
N GLY A 84 -13.31 1.46 -5.41
CA GLY A 84 -13.98 2.40 -6.29
C GLY A 84 -15.42 1.98 -6.63
N ARG A 85 -15.65 0.69 -6.92
CA ARG A 85 -17.02 0.17 -7.14
C ARG A 85 -17.89 0.28 -5.89
N ARG A 86 -17.32 0.01 -4.71
CA ARG A 86 -18.05 0.12 -3.42
C ARG A 86 -18.50 1.55 -3.17
N LEU A 87 -17.60 2.53 -3.36
CA LEU A 87 -17.90 3.94 -3.16
C LEU A 87 -18.94 4.46 -4.15
N LEU A 88 -18.85 4.05 -5.43
CA LEU A 88 -19.87 4.38 -6.43
C LEU A 88 -21.25 3.83 -6.06
N GLY A 89 -21.32 2.59 -5.54
CA GLY A 89 -22.57 2.00 -5.05
C GLY A 89 -23.18 2.80 -3.91
N MET A 90 -22.38 3.18 -2.91
CA MET A 90 -22.85 3.99 -1.77
C MET A 90 -23.37 5.37 -2.21
N ALA A 91 -22.67 6.03 -3.13
CA ALA A 91 -23.11 7.32 -3.64
C ALA A 91 -24.46 7.23 -4.38
N SER A 92 -24.70 6.12 -5.09
CA SER A 92 -25.98 5.86 -5.74
C SER A 92 -27.11 5.67 -4.72
N GLU A 93 -26.88 4.87 -3.68
CA GLU A 93 -27.87 4.65 -2.60
C GLU A 93 -28.20 5.95 -1.85
N GLU A 94 -27.20 6.79 -1.60
CA GLU A 94 -27.38 8.10 -0.95
C GLU A 94 -28.20 9.06 -1.83
N LEU A 95 -27.95 9.08 -3.15
CA LEU A 95 -28.76 9.88 -4.09
C LEU A 95 -30.22 9.42 -4.12
N ASP A 96 -30.47 8.11 -4.20
CA ASP A 96 -31.83 7.56 -4.23
C ASP A 96 -32.59 7.90 -2.94
N ALA A 97 -31.91 7.90 -1.79
CA ALA A 97 -32.48 8.29 -0.50
C ALA A 97 -32.82 9.79 -0.37
N LEU A 98 -32.22 10.66 -1.20
CA LEU A 98 -32.48 12.10 -1.18
C LEU A 98 -33.60 12.52 -2.15
N VAL A 99 -33.98 11.66 -3.10
CA VAL A 99 -34.98 11.94 -4.15
C VAL A 99 -36.31 11.18 -3.91
N GLY A 100 -36.33 10.19 -3.01
CA GLY A 100 -37.52 9.46 -2.57
C GLY A 100 -38.19 10.06 -1.33
#